data_AF-A0A2A2HQM7-F1
#
_entry.id   AF-A0A2A2HQM7-F1
#
_cell.length_a   1.000
_cell.length_b   1.000
_cell.length_c   1.000
_cell.angle_alpha   90.00
_cell.angle_beta   90.00
_cell.angle_gamma   90.00
#
_symmetry.space_group_name_H-M   'P 1'
#
loop_
_entity.id
_entity.type
_entity.pdbx_description
1 polymer ?
#
loop_
_entity_poly.entity_id
_entity_poly.type
_entity_poly.pdbx_seq_one_letter_code
_entity_poly.pdbx_strand_id
1 'polypeptide(L)'
;MIFNKSGTGIFVLAMLLGMALIPSAIASTEEQQTNIIKDSAQLQIEALEAKLGEEGMKKVADYLELEASLPDVVRRMPYRGLAFAATDPESQAIKMNYIENFTVSEKEKKKYKAGLQDIWDRYPDKITKDDYAFMSKLGPMIEEEALKEHPVVGVKWAKSNHRDFAYYACDGSAYRNYARDAADDPDDPGFELPGYRYYNHYWDADWEIGGAPGRCDGFTGTAQIWVANGRMEDAHHDFGLASHYLSDTGNPFHSAGAVDQFGNFLDNLFVGVNHELYETYISNQWGAGTTYKFGNYVSNNTQSITVTDPEQAAKNNADYSSQYFDYIWTKVNDYPQTFGSDMYVAYYTAQCVRQTAKYNHGLYDYII
;
A
#
# COMPACT_ATOMS: atom_id res chain seq x y z
N MET A 1 72.45 -18.86 12.34
CA MET A 1 73.36 -18.63 13.49
C MET A 1 72.86 -17.40 14.23
N ILE A 2 72.96 -17.37 15.57
CA ILE A 2 72.30 -16.38 16.45
C ILE A 2 73.27 -15.23 16.79
N PHE A 3 72.73 -14.15 17.39
CA PHE A 3 73.37 -13.12 18.25
C PHE A 3 73.59 -11.74 17.60
N ASN A 4 73.24 -10.60 18.23
CA ASN A 4 72.32 -10.34 19.36
C ASN A 4 71.98 -8.83 19.49
N LYS A 5 70.86 -8.51 20.16
CA LYS A 5 70.55 -7.37 21.08
C LYS A 5 71.35 -6.04 20.97
N SER A 6 70.74 -4.86 21.15
CA SER A 6 69.89 -4.41 22.29
C SER A 6 69.14 -3.13 21.86
N GLY A 7 68.00 -2.70 22.43
CA GLY A 7 67.30 -3.06 23.66
C GLY A 7 66.68 -1.80 24.31
N THR A 8 65.52 -1.99 24.98
CA THR A 8 64.53 -0.97 25.46
C THR A 8 63.53 -0.53 24.36
N GLY A 9 62.25 -0.24 24.62
CA GLY A 9 61.40 -0.43 25.82
C GLY A 9 60.46 0.76 26.10
N ILE A 10 59.30 0.64 26.78
CA ILE A 10 58.59 -0.53 27.34
C ILE A 10 57.07 -0.20 27.44
N PHE A 11 56.18 -1.21 27.31
CA PHE A 11 54.73 -1.34 27.67
C PHE A 11 53.82 -0.08 27.86
N VAL A 12 52.55 -0.10 27.40
CA VAL A 12 51.40 -0.74 28.08
C VAL A 12 50.33 -1.27 27.09
N LEU A 13 49.61 -2.32 27.50
CA LEU A 13 48.47 -2.95 26.81
C LEU A 13 47.19 -2.10 26.83
N ALA A 14 46.41 -2.18 25.75
CA ALA A 14 44.94 -2.24 25.82
C ALA A 14 44.41 -3.03 24.62
N MET A 15 43.85 -4.22 24.86
CA MET A 15 42.95 -4.87 23.90
C MET A 15 41.55 -4.33 24.12
N LEU A 16 40.79 -4.04 23.07
CA LEU A 16 39.34 -4.25 23.06
C LEU A 16 38.82 -4.30 21.61
N LEU A 17 37.85 -5.19 21.40
CA LEU A 17 37.34 -5.59 20.10
C LEU A 17 36.74 -4.42 19.30
N GLY A 18 37.26 -4.18 18.10
CA GLY A 18 36.57 -3.41 17.06
C GLY A 18 35.52 -4.26 16.34
N MET A 19 34.47 -4.70 17.05
CA MET A 19 33.24 -5.10 16.35
C MET A 19 32.56 -3.83 15.85
N ALA A 20 32.39 -3.71 14.53
CA ALA A 20 31.70 -2.59 13.91
C ALA A 20 30.19 -2.68 14.18
N LEU A 21 29.77 -2.21 15.35
CA LEU A 21 28.38 -1.90 15.63
C LEU A 21 28.00 -0.66 14.81
N ILE A 22 27.16 -0.86 13.80
CA ILE A 22 26.47 0.25 13.12
C ILE A 22 25.58 0.92 14.19
N PRO A 23 25.65 2.24 14.39
CA PRO A 23 24.83 2.90 15.39
C PRO A 23 23.33 2.74 15.08
N SER A 24 22.63 2.05 15.97
CA SER A 24 21.18 2.16 16.11
C SER A 24 20.83 3.64 16.33
N ALA A 25 19.93 4.17 15.49
CA ALA A 25 19.45 5.53 15.59
C ALA A 25 18.48 5.69 16.77
N ILE A 26 19.04 5.80 17.97
CA ILE A 26 18.28 6.22 19.16
C ILE A 26 17.98 7.73 19.03
N ALA A 27 16.73 8.10 19.31
CA ALA A 27 16.17 9.43 19.11
C ALA A 27 17.07 10.59 19.56
N SER A 28 17.39 11.48 18.62
CA SER A 28 17.92 12.82 18.91
C SER A 28 16.76 13.80 19.03
N THR A 29 16.36 14.13 20.26
CA THR A 29 15.49 15.28 20.52
C THR A 29 16.28 16.58 20.37
N GLU A 30 16.44 17.03 19.13
CA GLU A 30 16.62 18.45 18.84
C GLU A 30 15.33 18.95 18.17
N GLU A 31 14.74 20.02 18.68
CA GLU A 31 13.65 20.72 18.00
C GLU A 31 14.21 21.36 16.72
N GLN A 32 14.28 20.59 15.64
CA GLN A 32 14.47 21.13 14.30
C GLN A 32 13.16 21.82 13.91
N GLN A 33 13.00 23.06 14.38
CA GLN A 33 11.86 23.93 14.10
C GLN A 33 11.90 24.40 12.64
N THR A 34 11.74 23.44 11.73
CA THR A 34 11.37 23.70 10.34
C THR A 34 9.95 24.24 10.37
N ASN A 35 9.78 25.53 10.04
CA ASN A 35 8.47 26.12 9.76
C ASN A 35 7.96 25.57 8.41
N ILE A 36 7.68 24.26 8.36
CA ILE A 36 6.86 23.65 7.33
C ILE A 36 5.45 24.19 7.56
N ILE A 37 4.95 25.00 6.63
CA ILE A 37 3.56 25.43 6.65
C ILE A 37 2.71 24.17 6.45
N LYS A 38 2.07 23.71 7.52
CA LYS A 38 1.15 22.57 7.47
C LYS A 38 -0.06 22.97 6.62
N ASP A 39 -0.38 22.16 5.61
CA ASP A 39 -1.62 22.29 4.87
C ASP A 39 -2.80 21.69 5.67
N SER A 40 -4.02 21.86 5.17
CA SER A 40 -5.18 21.38 5.94
C SER A 40 -5.35 19.86 5.85
N ALA A 41 -4.70 19.18 4.90
CA ALA A 41 -4.63 17.72 4.84
C ALA A 41 -3.73 17.16 5.97
N GLN A 42 -2.56 17.76 6.23
CA GLN A 42 -1.69 17.44 7.36
C GLN A 42 -2.40 17.69 8.70
N LEU A 43 -3.13 18.81 8.85
CA LEU A 43 -3.90 19.08 10.07
C LEU A 43 -5.05 18.07 10.29
N GLN A 44 -5.61 17.48 9.23
CA GLN A 44 -6.62 16.42 9.34
C GLN A 44 -6.02 15.08 9.77
N ILE A 45 -4.80 14.74 9.31
CA ILE A 45 -4.03 13.60 9.82
C ILE A 45 -3.74 13.76 11.31
N GLU A 46 -3.23 14.92 11.73
CA GLU A 46 -2.95 15.20 13.15
C GLU A 46 -4.22 15.13 14.02
N ALA A 47 -5.39 15.46 13.46
CA ALA A 47 -6.68 15.29 14.14
C ALA A 47 -7.16 13.83 14.23
N LEU A 48 -6.67 12.91 13.39
CA LEU A 48 -6.85 11.47 13.56
C LEU A 48 -5.85 10.91 14.60
N GLU A 49 -4.58 11.32 14.53
CA GLU A 49 -3.53 10.95 15.48
C GLU A 49 -3.92 11.35 16.92
N ALA A 50 -4.45 12.56 17.10
CA ALA A 50 -4.98 13.03 18.38
C ALA A 50 -6.18 12.23 18.91
N LYS A 51 -6.98 11.59 18.03
CA LYS A 51 -8.08 10.69 18.44
C LYS A 51 -7.58 9.28 18.76
N LEU A 52 -6.55 8.80 18.07
CA LEU A 52 -5.86 7.54 18.39
C LEU A 52 -5.11 7.64 19.72
N GLY A 53 -4.59 8.82 20.05
CA GLY A 53 -3.84 9.09 21.27
C GLY A 53 -2.48 8.36 21.30
N GLU A 54 -1.75 8.52 22.39
CA GLU A 54 -0.40 7.96 22.54
C GLU A 54 -0.37 6.43 22.39
N GLU A 55 -1.33 5.71 22.98
CA GLU A 55 -1.42 4.25 22.86
C GLU A 55 -1.77 3.80 21.43
N GLY A 56 -2.68 4.50 20.74
CA GLY A 56 -3.02 4.19 19.36
C GLY A 56 -1.88 4.50 18.40
N MET A 57 -1.21 5.63 18.58
CA MET A 57 -0.02 5.97 17.78
C MET A 57 1.17 5.05 18.06
N LYS A 58 1.29 4.51 19.27
CA LYS A 58 2.23 3.41 19.53
C LYS A 58 1.87 2.16 18.71
N LYS A 59 0.60 1.74 18.67
CA LYS A 59 0.18 0.58 17.85
C LYS A 59 0.43 0.78 16.35
N VAL A 60 0.29 2.01 15.86
CA VAL A 60 0.70 2.39 14.49
C VAL A 60 2.21 2.21 14.30
N ALA A 61 3.04 2.68 15.24
CA ALA A 61 4.49 2.56 15.16
C ALA A 61 4.95 1.09 15.25
N ASP A 62 4.42 0.33 16.22
CA ASP A 62 4.71 -1.10 16.42
C ASP A 62 4.31 -1.92 15.16
N TYR A 63 3.20 -1.57 14.49
CA TYR A 63 2.79 -2.16 13.21
C TYR A 63 3.76 -1.84 12.06
N LEU A 64 4.11 -0.56 11.87
CA LEU A 64 5.02 -0.16 10.79
C LEU A 64 6.45 -0.68 10.98
N GLU A 65 6.91 -0.82 12.23
CA GLU A 65 8.18 -1.49 12.54
C GLU A 65 8.14 -2.98 12.17
N LEU A 66 7.03 -3.67 12.46
CA LEU A 66 6.82 -5.06 12.04
C LEU A 66 6.86 -5.18 10.52
N GLU A 67 6.04 -4.44 9.78
CA GLU A 67 5.95 -4.49 8.31
C GLU A 67 7.32 -4.22 7.64
N ALA A 68 8.05 -3.20 8.10
CA ALA A 68 9.40 -2.88 7.63
C ALA A 68 10.43 -3.99 7.96
N SER A 69 10.22 -4.75 9.04
CA SER A 69 11.10 -5.85 9.46
C SER A 69 10.81 -7.19 8.77
N LEU A 70 9.68 -7.33 8.06
CA LEU A 70 9.25 -8.61 7.49
C LEU A 70 10.31 -9.18 6.52
N PRO A 71 10.59 -10.49 6.55
CA PRO A 71 11.38 -11.13 5.52
C PRO A 71 10.72 -11.06 4.14
N ASP A 72 11.53 -10.96 3.07
CA ASP A 72 11.09 -11.07 1.67
C ASP A 72 10.10 -12.23 1.41
N VAL A 73 10.31 -13.36 2.09
CA VAL A 73 9.46 -14.55 1.94
C VAL A 73 8.07 -14.36 2.56
N VAL A 74 7.92 -13.50 3.57
CA VAL A 74 6.62 -13.12 4.14
C VAL A 74 5.95 -12.07 3.27
N ARG A 75 6.67 -11.01 2.89
CA ARG A 75 6.12 -9.96 2.01
C ARG A 75 5.62 -10.51 0.66
N ARG A 76 6.33 -11.46 0.06
CA ARG A 76 5.92 -12.15 -1.18
C ARG A 76 4.86 -13.24 -0.99
N MET A 77 4.38 -13.51 0.22
CA MET A 77 3.47 -14.62 0.48
C MET A 77 2.07 -14.35 -0.12
N PRO A 78 1.51 -15.27 -0.92
CA PRO A 78 0.11 -15.16 -1.34
C PRO A 78 -0.79 -15.23 -0.10
N TYR A 79 -1.75 -14.31 0.02
CA TYR A 79 -2.57 -14.13 1.22
C TYR A 79 -1.76 -13.81 2.49
N ARG A 80 -0.72 -12.98 2.41
CA ARG A 80 0.12 -12.57 3.56
C ARG A 80 -0.66 -12.05 4.78
N GLY A 81 -1.79 -11.35 4.57
CA GLY A 81 -2.71 -10.95 5.64
C GLY A 81 -3.25 -12.12 6.49
N LEU A 82 -3.38 -13.33 5.94
CA LEU A 82 -3.76 -14.54 6.69
C LEU A 82 -2.63 -15.02 7.61
N ALA A 83 -1.38 -14.75 7.27
CA ALA A 83 -0.23 -14.99 8.15
C ALA A 83 -0.09 -13.85 9.19
N PHE A 84 -0.29 -12.59 8.78
CA PHE A 84 -0.32 -11.42 9.68
C PHE A 84 -1.32 -11.55 10.84
N ALA A 85 -2.44 -12.27 10.63
CA ALA A 85 -3.38 -12.65 11.69
C ALA A 85 -2.72 -13.31 12.92
N ALA A 86 -1.48 -13.81 12.83
CA ALA A 86 -0.66 -14.22 13.97
C ALA A 86 -0.51 -13.15 15.07
N THR A 87 -0.62 -11.87 14.70
CA THR A 87 -0.45 -10.72 15.61
C THR A 87 -1.70 -10.37 16.42
N ASP A 88 -2.87 -10.92 16.06
CA ASP A 88 -4.17 -10.60 16.66
C ASP A 88 -4.92 -11.89 17.05
N PRO A 89 -4.95 -12.27 18.34
CA PRO A 89 -5.65 -13.46 18.83
C PRO A 89 -7.16 -13.48 18.52
N GLU A 90 -7.80 -12.31 18.33
CA GLU A 90 -9.19 -12.25 17.89
C GLU A 90 -9.31 -12.65 16.42
N SER A 91 -8.44 -12.13 15.56
CA SER A 91 -8.33 -12.56 14.16
C SER A 91 -8.06 -14.06 14.05
N GLN A 92 -7.11 -14.59 14.85
CA GLN A 92 -6.84 -16.03 14.90
C GLN A 92 -8.10 -16.85 15.20
N ALA A 93 -8.88 -16.45 16.21
CA ALA A 93 -10.12 -17.12 16.58
C ALA A 93 -11.17 -17.04 15.45
N ILE A 94 -11.27 -15.90 14.76
CA ILE A 94 -12.17 -15.69 13.61
C ILE A 94 -11.78 -16.60 12.44
N LYS A 95 -10.51 -16.63 12.01
CA LYS A 95 -10.06 -17.53 10.92
C LYS A 95 -10.26 -19.01 11.28
N MET A 96 -10.01 -19.37 12.54
CA MET A 96 -10.28 -20.72 13.04
C MET A 96 -11.77 -21.06 13.05
N ASN A 97 -12.67 -20.10 13.22
CA ASN A 97 -14.11 -20.31 13.08
C ASN A 97 -14.53 -20.49 11.62
N TYR A 98 -13.99 -19.70 10.68
CA TYR A 98 -14.25 -19.88 9.24
C TYR A 98 -13.88 -21.30 8.76
N ILE A 99 -12.74 -21.84 9.20
CA ILE A 99 -12.32 -23.20 8.83
C ILE A 99 -13.32 -24.29 9.31
N GLU A 100 -14.10 -24.05 10.38
CA GLU A 100 -15.16 -25.01 10.80
C GLU A 100 -16.35 -25.03 9.84
N ASN A 101 -16.61 -23.94 9.14
CA ASN A 101 -17.75 -23.80 8.23
C ASN A 101 -17.45 -24.30 6.81
N PHE A 102 -16.18 -24.56 6.48
CA PHE A 102 -15.77 -25.06 5.17
C PHE A 102 -16.51 -26.34 4.74
N THR A 103 -16.94 -26.40 3.47
CA THR A 103 -17.60 -27.58 2.86
C THR A 103 -16.56 -28.65 2.46
N VAL A 104 -15.79 -29.12 3.45
CA VAL A 104 -14.76 -30.17 3.31
C VAL A 104 -14.88 -31.18 4.47
N SER A 105 -14.13 -32.28 4.41
CA SER A 105 -14.19 -33.28 5.48
C SER A 105 -13.61 -32.75 6.81
N GLU A 106 -14.12 -33.24 7.94
CA GLU A 106 -13.59 -32.96 9.29
C GLU A 106 -12.09 -33.23 9.44
N LYS A 107 -11.55 -34.18 8.65
CA LYS A 107 -10.11 -34.47 8.59
C LYS A 107 -9.34 -33.33 7.89
N GLU A 108 -9.91 -32.74 6.85
CA GLU A 108 -9.32 -31.61 6.13
C GLU A 108 -9.41 -30.33 6.95
N LYS A 109 -10.55 -30.04 7.61
CA LYS A 109 -10.67 -28.90 8.54
C LYS A 109 -9.56 -28.94 9.60
N LYS A 110 -9.37 -30.09 10.27
CA LYS A 110 -8.28 -30.30 11.24
C LYS A 110 -6.89 -30.11 10.63
N LYS A 111 -6.68 -30.51 9.38
CA LYS A 111 -5.42 -30.27 8.65
C LYS A 111 -5.20 -28.77 8.38
N TYR A 112 -6.22 -28.05 7.94
CA TYR A 112 -6.13 -26.60 7.68
C TYR A 112 -5.88 -25.83 8.98
N LYS A 113 -6.58 -26.16 10.07
CA LYS A 113 -6.32 -25.57 11.39
C LYS A 113 -4.89 -25.81 11.87
N ALA A 114 -4.42 -27.06 11.83
CA ALA A 114 -3.06 -27.39 12.25
C ALA A 114 -1.99 -26.70 11.38
N GLY A 115 -2.21 -26.62 10.06
CA GLY A 115 -1.30 -25.93 9.16
C GLY A 115 -1.28 -24.41 9.37
N LEU A 116 -2.45 -23.78 9.58
CA LEU A 116 -2.52 -22.34 9.83
C LEU A 116 -1.93 -21.97 11.20
N GLN A 117 -2.13 -22.79 12.23
CA GLN A 117 -1.46 -22.60 13.52
C GLN A 117 0.06 -22.72 13.39
N ASP A 118 0.58 -23.69 12.62
CA ASP A 118 2.02 -23.84 12.39
C ASP A 118 2.62 -22.64 11.63
N ILE A 119 1.88 -22.01 10.71
CA ILE A 119 2.27 -20.74 10.08
C ILE A 119 2.38 -19.64 11.14
N TRP A 120 1.37 -19.46 11.99
CA TRP A 120 1.38 -18.42 13.02
C TRP A 120 2.45 -18.63 14.10
N ASP A 121 2.69 -19.87 14.53
CA ASP A 121 3.75 -20.23 15.49
C ASP A 121 5.17 -19.98 14.94
N ARG A 122 5.30 -19.79 13.61
CA ARG A 122 6.55 -19.51 12.88
C ARG A 122 6.66 -18.06 12.38
N TYR A 123 5.59 -17.29 12.42
CA TYR A 123 5.56 -15.94 11.87
C TYR A 123 6.34 -14.93 12.75
N PRO A 124 7.09 -13.96 12.17
CA PRO A 124 7.44 -13.85 10.75
C PRO A 124 8.71 -14.65 10.38
N ASP A 125 9.58 -14.94 11.35
CA ASP A 125 11.00 -15.31 11.12
C ASP A 125 11.24 -16.67 10.45
N LYS A 126 10.30 -17.60 10.53
CA LYS A 126 10.49 -19.01 10.13
C LYS A 126 9.54 -19.44 9.01
N ILE A 127 9.03 -18.48 8.26
CA ILE A 127 8.24 -18.69 7.05
C ILE A 127 9.17 -19.09 5.88
N THR A 128 8.68 -19.93 4.97
CA THR A 128 9.43 -20.48 3.83
C THR A 128 8.58 -20.46 2.56
N LYS A 129 9.19 -20.63 1.38
CA LYS A 129 8.43 -20.71 0.12
C LYS A 129 7.57 -21.98 0.00
N ASP A 130 7.88 -23.03 0.75
CA ASP A 130 7.07 -24.25 0.79
C ASP A 130 5.67 -24.00 1.39
N ASP A 131 5.54 -22.94 2.20
CA ASP A 131 4.28 -22.50 2.79
C ASP A 131 3.32 -21.89 1.76
N TYR A 132 3.82 -21.37 0.63
CA TYR A 132 3.00 -20.66 -0.36
C TYR A 132 1.91 -21.55 -0.96
N ALA A 133 2.22 -22.82 -1.23
CA ALA A 133 1.26 -23.78 -1.75
C ALA A 133 0.12 -24.11 -0.76
N PHE A 134 0.38 -23.99 0.55
CA PHE A 134 -0.65 -24.09 1.57
C PHE A 134 -1.49 -22.81 1.62
N MET A 135 -0.85 -21.64 1.62
CA MET A 135 -1.52 -20.34 1.73
C MET A 135 -2.37 -20.03 0.49
N SER A 136 -1.87 -20.23 -0.73
CA SER A 136 -2.67 -20.10 -1.96
C SER A 136 -3.85 -21.08 -2.05
N LYS A 137 -3.82 -22.20 -1.30
CA LYS A 137 -4.96 -23.12 -1.23
C LYS A 137 -5.97 -22.70 -0.17
N LEU A 138 -5.50 -22.21 0.98
CA LEU A 138 -6.35 -21.88 2.12
C LEU A 138 -7.00 -20.48 1.99
N GLY A 139 -6.24 -19.50 1.49
CA GLY A 139 -6.69 -18.11 1.32
C GLY A 139 -8.03 -17.94 0.59
N PRO A 140 -8.24 -18.54 -0.60
CA PRO A 140 -9.51 -18.40 -1.30
C PRO A 140 -10.69 -18.96 -0.49
N MET A 141 -10.48 -20.03 0.28
CA MET A 141 -11.51 -20.64 1.12
C MET A 141 -11.85 -19.77 2.34
N ILE A 142 -10.84 -19.07 2.90
CA ILE A 142 -11.05 -18.09 3.98
C ILE A 142 -11.86 -16.91 3.46
N GLU A 143 -11.50 -16.34 2.29
CA GLU A 143 -12.24 -15.23 1.69
C GLU A 143 -13.66 -15.64 1.32
N GLU A 144 -13.86 -16.81 0.70
CA GLU A 144 -15.19 -17.34 0.35
C GLU A 144 -16.12 -17.43 1.57
N GLU A 145 -15.63 -17.97 2.70
CA GLU A 145 -16.44 -18.12 3.92
C GLU A 145 -16.64 -16.80 4.67
N ALA A 146 -15.61 -15.93 4.73
CA ALA A 146 -15.69 -14.61 5.35
C ALA A 146 -16.69 -13.70 4.63
N LEU A 147 -16.73 -13.78 3.30
CA LEU A 147 -17.42 -12.84 2.42
C LEU A 147 -18.70 -13.42 1.80
N LYS A 148 -19.13 -14.63 2.16
CA LYS A 148 -20.31 -15.31 1.56
C LYS A 148 -21.62 -14.52 1.58
N GLU A 149 -21.80 -13.60 2.54
CA GLU A 149 -22.98 -12.72 2.63
C GLU A 149 -22.83 -11.44 1.80
N HIS A 150 -21.66 -11.20 1.21
CA HIS A 150 -21.33 -10.08 0.33
C HIS A 150 -21.22 -10.60 -1.11
N PRO A 151 -22.25 -10.42 -1.95
CA PRO A 151 -22.15 -10.84 -3.34
C PRO A 151 -21.06 -10.02 -4.06
N VAL A 152 -20.36 -10.64 -5.00
CA VAL A 152 -19.51 -9.92 -5.97
C VAL A 152 -20.41 -8.95 -6.77
N VAL A 153 -20.34 -7.65 -6.51
CA VAL A 153 -21.12 -6.62 -7.25
C VAL A 153 -20.24 -5.97 -8.31
N GLY A 154 -19.59 -6.82 -9.10
CA GLY A 154 -19.00 -6.56 -10.41
C GLY A 154 -18.33 -5.19 -10.59
N VAL A 155 -17.10 -5.07 -10.08
CA VAL A 155 -16.15 -3.97 -10.28
C VAL A 155 -16.78 -2.57 -10.36
N LYS A 156 -17.13 -2.03 -9.19
CA LYS A 156 -17.27 -0.59 -9.01
C LYS A 156 -15.90 0.03 -8.74
N TRP A 157 -15.12 0.22 -9.82
CA TRP A 157 -14.07 1.23 -9.79
C TRP A 157 -14.67 2.50 -9.21
N ALA A 158 -14.04 3.06 -8.18
CA ALA A 158 -14.52 4.23 -7.48
C ALA A 158 -14.25 5.52 -8.28
N LYS A 159 -14.67 5.52 -9.56
CA LYS A 159 -14.40 6.49 -10.63
C LYS A 159 -14.27 7.94 -10.14
N SER A 160 -15.21 8.42 -9.32
CA SER A 160 -15.19 9.78 -8.74
C SER A 160 -13.88 10.21 -8.05
N ASN A 161 -13.06 9.28 -7.58
CA ASN A 161 -11.90 9.57 -6.74
C ASN A 161 -10.67 9.97 -7.58
N HIS A 162 -10.45 9.33 -8.73
CA HIS A 162 -9.33 9.62 -9.63
C HIS A 162 -9.41 11.04 -10.21
N ARG A 163 -10.62 11.46 -10.59
CA ARG A 163 -10.97 12.86 -10.92
C ARG A 163 -10.37 13.89 -9.98
N ASP A 164 -10.52 13.70 -8.67
CA ASP A 164 -10.11 14.68 -7.67
C ASP A 164 -8.58 14.76 -7.56
N PHE A 165 -7.87 13.62 -7.62
CA PHE A 165 -6.40 13.61 -7.65
C PHE A 165 -5.87 14.44 -8.83
N ALA A 166 -6.36 14.18 -10.04
CA ALA A 166 -5.96 14.92 -11.23
C ALA A 166 -6.37 16.41 -11.16
N TYR A 167 -7.61 16.71 -10.74
CA TYR A 167 -8.15 18.08 -10.70
C TYR A 167 -7.44 19.00 -9.71
N TYR A 168 -7.14 18.50 -8.49
CA TYR A 168 -6.49 19.29 -7.45
C TYR A 168 -4.97 19.36 -7.63
N ALA A 169 -4.34 18.35 -8.24
CA ALA A 169 -2.93 18.40 -8.60
C ALA A 169 -2.58 19.60 -9.50
N CYS A 170 -3.47 19.92 -10.45
CA CYS A 170 -3.34 21.05 -11.37
C CYS A 170 -4.15 22.30 -10.97
N ASP A 171 -4.32 22.57 -9.67
CA ASP A 171 -5.06 23.75 -9.23
C ASP A 171 -4.48 25.07 -9.77
N GLY A 172 -5.37 26.04 -10.01
CA GLY A 172 -5.05 27.27 -10.74
C GLY A 172 -4.95 27.11 -12.27
N SER A 173 -4.83 25.90 -12.82
CA SER A 173 -4.85 25.69 -14.28
C SER A 173 -6.23 25.94 -14.88
N ALA A 174 -6.26 26.64 -16.02
CA ALA A 174 -7.46 26.78 -16.85
C ALA A 174 -7.93 25.44 -17.45
N TYR A 175 -7.04 24.45 -17.53
CA TYR A 175 -7.25 23.18 -18.22
C TYR A 175 -7.56 22.00 -17.28
N ARG A 176 -7.67 22.22 -15.97
CA ARG A 176 -7.88 21.18 -14.95
C ARG A 176 -9.11 20.27 -15.16
N ASN A 177 -10.12 20.74 -15.89
CA ASN A 177 -11.27 19.88 -16.25
C ASN A 177 -10.88 18.78 -17.25
N TYR A 178 -9.95 19.02 -18.17
CA TYR A 178 -9.47 17.99 -19.11
C TYR A 178 -8.75 16.86 -18.37
N ALA A 179 -7.92 17.20 -17.39
CA ALA A 179 -7.27 16.22 -16.52
C ALA A 179 -8.29 15.44 -15.69
N ARG A 180 -9.22 16.15 -15.03
CA ARG A 180 -10.30 15.55 -14.23
C ARG A 180 -11.15 14.57 -15.04
N ASP A 181 -11.53 14.95 -16.25
CA ASP A 181 -12.52 14.19 -17.02
C ASP A 181 -11.89 12.96 -17.70
N ALA A 182 -10.59 13.00 -18.03
CA ALA A 182 -9.82 11.87 -18.54
C ALA A 182 -9.38 10.87 -17.45
N ALA A 183 -9.24 11.30 -16.19
CA ALA A 183 -8.71 10.48 -15.09
C ALA A 183 -9.55 9.24 -14.70
N ASP A 184 -10.73 9.03 -15.31
CA ASP A 184 -11.57 7.83 -15.12
C ASP A 184 -11.61 6.93 -16.35
N ASP A 185 -11.02 7.35 -17.47
CA ASP A 185 -11.11 6.63 -18.74
C ASP A 185 -10.39 5.26 -18.70
N PRO A 186 -9.24 5.08 -17.99
CA PRO A 186 -8.66 3.74 -17.82
C PRO A 186 -9.57 2.75 -17.09
N ASP A 187 -10.49 3.23 -16.24
CA ASP A 187 -11.53 2.42 -15.59
C ASP A 187 -12.59 1.91 -16.58
N ASP A 188 -12.57 2.25 -17.88
CA ASP A 188 -13.54 1.73 -18.85
C ASP A 188 -13.11 0.39 -19.48
N PRO A 189 -14.01 -0.61 -19.57
CA PRO A 189 -13.70 -1.94 -20.14
C PRO A 189 -13.21 -1.99 -21.60
N GLY A 190 -13.24 -0.85 -22.31
CA GLY A 190 -12.78 -0.70 -23.69
C GLY A 190 -11.59 0.24 -23.88
N PHE A 191 -11.04 0.83 -22.81
CA PHE A 191 -9.88 1.72 -22.90
C PHE A 191 -8.60 0.94 -23.24
N GLU A 192 -8.48 -0.27 -22.70
CA GLU A 192 -7.36 -1.18 -22.96
C GLU A 192 -7.81 -2.51 -23.58
N LEU A 193 -6.83 -3.29 -24.05
CA LEU A 193 -7.08 -4.67 -24.45
C LEU A 193 -7.52 -5.52 -23.23
N PRO A 194 -8.47 -6.47 -23.41
CA PRO A 194 -8.85 -7.40 -22.35
C PRO A 194 -7.66 -8.14 -21.74
N GLY A 195 -7.63 -8.25 -20.41
CA GLY A 195 -6.53 -8.83 -19.63
C GLY A 195 -5.40 -7.84 -19.29
N TYR A 196 -5.21 -6.76 -20.05
CA TYR A 196 -4.22 -5.74 -19.70
C TYR A 196 -4.72 -4.74 -18.66
N ARG A 197 -6.03 -4.43 -18.66
CA ARG A 197 -6.64 -3.45 -17.74
C ARG A 197 -6.26 -3.69 -16.29
N TYR A 198 -6.59 -4.85 -15.70
CA TYR A 198 -6.27 -5.10 -14.29
C TYR A 198 -4.76 -5.12 -14.01
N TYR A 199 -3.96 -5.69 -14.92
CA TYR A 199 -2.49 -5.70 -14.80
C TYR A 199 -1.91 -4.27 -14.81
N ASN A 200 -2.44 -3.39 -15.65
CA ASN A 200 -1.97 -2.02 -15.81
C ASN A 200 -2.43 -1.07 -14.70
N HIS A 201 -3.40 -1.46 -13.87
CA HIS A 201 -3.81 -0.74 -12.66
C HIS A 201 -3.11 -1.28 -11.39
N TYR A 202 -2.16 -2.22 -11.55
CA TYR A 202 -1.48 -2.90 -10.46
C TYR A 202 0.04 -2.65 -10.48
N TRP A 203 0.67 -2.68 -9.30
CA TRP A 203 2.13 -2.85 -9.13
C TRP A 203 2.49 -3.41 -7.76
N ASP A 204 2.94 -4.66 -7.72
CA ASP A 204 3.55 -5.27 -6.54
C ASP A 204 5.07 -5.04 -6.54
N ALA A 205 5.54 -4.26 -5.57
CA ALA A 205 6.95 -3.90 -5.45
C ALA A 205 7.84 -5.06 -4.98
N ASP A 206 7.28 -6.03 -4.24
CA ASP A 206 8.02 -7.20 -3.78
C ASP A 206 8.28 -8.18 -4.94
N TRP A 207 7.31 -8.36 -5.82
CA TRP A 207 7.42 -9.25 -7.00
C TRP A 207 7.88 -8.55 -8.29
N GLU A 208 8.00 -7.22 -8.29
CA GLU A 208 8.30 -6.39 -9.46
C GLU A 208 7.33 -6.63 -10.64
N ILE A 209 6.03 -6.79 -10.34
CA ILE A 209 5.00 -7.17 -11.32
C ILE A 209 3.81 -6.20 -11.31
N GLY A 210 3.38 -5.83 -12.52
CA GLY A 210 2.30 -4.87 -12.76
C GLY A 210 2.68 -3.88 -13.85
N GLY A 211 1.69 -3.13 -14.34
CA GLY A 211 1.85 -2.20 -15.47
C GLY A 211 1.68 -0.72 -15.12
N ALA A 212 1.17 -0.40 -13.92
CA ALA A 212 0.84 0.99 -13.55
C ALA A 212 2.02 1.97 -13.68
N PRO A 213 3.26 1.64 -13.27
CA PRO A 213 4.42 2.52 -13.46
C PRO A 213 4.72 2.83 -14.93
N GLY A 214 4.70 1.82 -15.79
CA GLY A 214 4.96 2.01 -17.23
C GLY A 214 3.83 2.74 -17.95
N ARG A 215 2.58 2.63 -17.45
CA ARG A 215 1.47 3.45 -17.93
C ARG A 215 1.57 4.91 -17.48
N CYS A 216 1.90 5.16 -16.21
CA CYS A 216 2.15 6.49 -15.67
C CYS A 216 3.23 7.22 -16.50
N ASP A 217 4.38 6.59 -16.74
CA ASP A 217 5.46 7.16 -17.55
C ASP A 217 5.06 7.39 -19.02
N GLY A 218 4.44 6.40 -19.66
CA GLY A 218 4.03 6.51 -21.07
C GLY A 218 3.05 7.67 -21.34
N PHE A 219 2.07 7.88 -20.46
CA PHE A 219 1.16 9.02 -20.57
C PHE A 219 1.83 10.34 -20.16
N THR A 220 2.74 10.33 -19.18
CA THR A 220 3.55 11.49 -18.79
C THR A 220 4.42 12.01 -19.95
N GLY A 221 5.14 11.12 -20.63
CA GLY A 221 5.93 11.49 -21.81
C GLY A 221 5.09 12.02 -22.97
N THR A 222 3.85 11.53 -23.12
CA THR A 222 2.91 12.03 -24.14
C THR A 222 2.38 13.43 -23.75
N ALA A 223 2.07 13.66 -22.48
CA ALA A 223 1.69 14.98 -21.96
C ALA A 223 2.80 16.03 -22.19
N GLN A 224 4.06 15.69 -21.89
CA GLN A 224 5.22 16.58 -22.14
C GLN A 224 5.40 16.91 -23.63
N ILE A 225 5.12 15.97 -24.55
CA ILE A 225 5.10 16.25 -25.99
C ILE A 225 4.01 17.28 -26.34
N TRP A 226 2.82 17.21 -25.71
CA TRP A 226 1.77 18.20 -25.92
C TRP A 226 2.11 19.58 -25.36
N VAL A 227 2.74 19.66 -24.18
CA VAL A 227 3.28 20.92 -23.62
C VAL A 227 4.28 21.56 -24.59
N ALA A 228 5.24 20.78 -25.09
CA ALA A 228 6.25 21.25 -26.05
C ALA A 228 5.66 21.75 -27.39
N ASN A 229 4.42 21.34 -27.72
CA ASN A 229 3.68 21.80 -28.90
C ASN A 229 2.59 22.85 -28.58
N GLY A 230 2.51 23.34 -27.34
CA GLY A 230 1.50 24.31 -26.89
C GLY A 230 0.07 23.78 -26.82
N ARG A 231 -0.12 22.46 -26.86
CA ARG A 231 -1.43 21.78 -26.83
C ARG A 231 -1.85 21.48 -25.39
N MET A 232 -2.12 22.54 -24.62
CA MET A 232 -2.34 22.41 -23.18
C MET A 232 -3.59 21.60 -22.79
N GLU A 233 -4.62 21.54 -23.64
CA GLU A 233 -5.82 20.71 -23.41
C GLU A 233 -5.45 19.21 -23.44
N ASP A 234 -4.73 18.79 -24.49
CA ASP A 234 -4.22 17.43 -24.66
C ASP A 234 -3.17 17.07 -23.61
N ALA A 235 -2.31 18.01 -23.22
CA ALA A 235 -1.35 17.83 -22.13
C ALA A 235 -2.05 17.52 -20.79
N HIS A 236 -3.15 18.22 -20.49
CA HIS A 236 -3.91 17.97 -19.27
C HIS A 236 -4.72 16.67 -19.34
N HIS A 237 -5.27 16.33 -20.50
CA HIS A 237 -5.91 15.03 -20.74
C HIS A 237 -4.93 13.88 -20.44
N ASP A 238 -3.74 13.89 -21.05
CA ASP A 238 -2.76 12.82 -20.86
C ASP A 238 -2.11 12.85 -19.46
N PHE A 239 -2.02 14.02 -18.81
CA PHE A 239 -1.74 14.08 -17.37
C PHE A 239 -2.85 13.40 -16.54
N GLY A 240 -4.13 13.58 -16.87
CA GLY A 240 -5.23 12.87 -16.20
C GLY A 240 -5.09 11.35 -16.31
N LEU A 241 -4.70 10.86 -17.48
CA LEU A 241 -4.38 9.44 -17.69
C LEU A 241 -3.16 8.98 -16.90
N ALA A 242 -2.07 9.75 -16.85
CA ALA A 242 -0.89 9.41 -16.04
C ALA A 242 -1.18 9.42 -14.53
N SER A 243 -1.95 10.43 -14.09
CA SER A 243 -2.42 10.63 -12.72
C SER A 243 -3.29 9.46 -12.24
N HIS A 244 -4.10 8.88 -13.12
CA HIS A 244 -4.87 7.67 -12.83
C HIS A 244 -3.99 6.52 -12.34
N TYR A 245 -3.05 6.05 -13.17
CA TYR A 245 -2.20 4.90 -12.84
C TYR A 245 -1.24 5.17 -11.66
N LEU A 246 -0.84 6.43 -11.46
CA LEU A 246 -0.13 6.81 -10.23
C LEU A 246 -1.05 6.72 -9.00
N SER A 247 -2.33 7.08 -9.15
CA SER A 247 -3.31 7.05 -8.06
C SER A 247 -3.75 5.64 -7.69
N ASP A 248 -3.90 4.75 -8.67
CA ASP A 248 -4.10 3.31 -8.48
C ASP A 248 -3.08 2.76 -7.48
N THR A 249 -1.78 2.98 -7.72
CA THR A 249 -0.72 2.51 -6.82
C THR A 249 -0.81 3.06 -5.39
N GLY A 250 -1.60 4.10 -5.15
CA GLY A 250 -1.93 4.58 -3.80
C GLY A 250 -2.89 3.68 -3.02
N ASN A 251 -3.61 2.77 -3.68
CA ASN A 251 -4.51 1.81 -3.07
C ASN A 251 -3.74 0.53 -2.66
N PRO A 252 -3.74 0.12 -1.38
CA PRO A 252 -3.08 -1.11 -0.92
C PRO A 252 -3.44 -2.37 -1.72
N PHE A 253 -4.67 -2.49 -2.24
CA PHE A 253 -5.11 -3.63 -3.07
C PHE A 253 -4.63 -3.58 -4.53
N HIS A 254 -4.09 -2.44 -4.97
CA HIS A 254 -3.42 -2.29 -6.26
C HIS A 254 -1.89 -2.43 -6.12
N SER A 255 -1.38 -2.48 -4.88
CA SER A 255 0.05 -2.61 -4.58
C SER A 255 0.47 -3.96 -4.00
N ALA A 256 -0.50 -4.79 -3.61
CA ALA A 256 -0.26 -6.10 -3.00
C ALA A 256 -1.47 -7.03 -3.19
N GLY A 257 -1.22 -8.35 -3.06
CA GLY A 257 -2.28 -9.36 -2.92
C GLY A 257 -2.86 -9.95 -4.21
N ALA A 258 -2.55 -9.41 -5.39
CA ALA A 258 -3.07 -9.92 -6.66
C ALA A 258 -2.14 -10.94 -7.37
N VAL A 259 -1.35 -11.70 -6.62
CA VAL A 259 -0.31 -12.62 -7.14
C VAL A 259 -0.46 -14.06 -6.64
N ASP A 260 -0.07 -15.02 -7.47
CA ASP A 260 -0.03 -16.45 -7.12
C ASP A 260 1.26 -16.86 -6.35
N GLN A 261 1.33 -18.12 -5.93
CA GLN A 261 2.51 -18.72 -5.27
C GLN A 261 3.83 -18.67 -6.07
N PHE A 262 3.80 -18.29 -7.35
CA PHE A 262 4.97 -18.16 -8.22
C PHE A 262 5.27 -16.70 -8.59
N GLY A 263 4.46 -15.74 -8.14
CA GLY A 263 4.59 -14.32 -8.46
C GLY A 263 3.90 -13.91 -9.76
N ASN A 264 2.99 -14.74 -10.32
CA ASN A 264 2.20 -14.34 -11.48
C ASN A 264 0.99 -13.49 -11.05
N PHE A 265 0.70 -12.42 -11.78
CA PHE A 265 -0.52 -11.63 -11.60
C PHE A 265 -1.77 -12.48 -11.89
N LEU A 266 -2.80 -12.32 -11.05
CA LEU A 266 -4.08 -13.02 -11.18
C LEU A 266 -5.25 -12.03 -11.12
N ASP A 267 -5.90 -11.79 -12.26
CA ASP A 267 -7.10 -10.95 -12.40
C ASP A 267 -8.17 -11.26 -11.33
N ASN A 268 -8.38 -12.54 -11.01
CA ASN A 268 -9.42 -12.98 -10.06
C ASN A 268 -9.07 -12.69 -8.59
N LEU A 269 -7.80 -12.45 -8.27
CA LEU A 269 -7.39 -11.94 -6.95
C LEU A 269 -7.51 -10.42 -6.92
N PHE A 270 -7.14 -9.75 -8.02
CA PHE A 270 -7.35 -8.31 -8.18
C PHE A 270 -8.83 -7.95 -8.01
N VAL A 271 -9.77 -8.59 -8.74
CA VAL A 271 -11.21 -8.30 -8.64
C VAL A 271 -11.93 -9.01 -7.48
N GLY A 272 -11.22 -9.39 -6.42
CA GLY A 272 -11.78 -10.07 -5.26
C GLY A 272 -12.76 -9.20 -4.45
N VAL A 273 -13.69 -9.83 -3.72
CA VAL A 273 -14.69 -9.10 -2.90
C VAL A 273 -14.04 -8.21 -1.84
N ASN A 274 -12.87 -8.60 -1.29
CA ASN A 274 -12.11 -7.76 -0.36
C ASN A 274 -11.67 -6.43 -0.97
N HIS A 275 -11.23 -6.44 -2.22
CA HIS A 275 -10.88 -5.24 -2.98
C HIS A 275 -12.13 -4.37 -3.15
N GLU A 276 -13.21 -4.94 -3.69
CA GLU A 276 -14.46 -4.22 -3.99
C GLU A 276 -15.07 -3.56 -2.74
N LEU A 277 -15.03 -4.26 -1.59
CA LEU A 277 -15.49 -3.71 -0.30
C LEU A 277 -14.64 -2.53 0.15
N TYR A 278 -13.31 -2.60 0.01
CA TYR A 278 -12.40 -1.54 0.43
C TYR A 278 -12.53 -0.28 -0.45
N GLU A 279 -12.56 -0.44 -1.78
CA GLU A 279 -12.85 0.68 -2.69
C GLU A 279 -14.23 1.30 -2.43
N THR A 280 -15.26 0.47 -2.22
CA THR A 280 -16.61 0.92 -1.87
C THR A 280 -16.60 1.70 -0.55
N TYR A 281 -15.80 1.28 0.44
CA TYR A 281 -15.59 2.05 1.68
C TYR A 281 -14.95 3.42 1.41
N ILE A 282 -13.88 3.49 0.62
CA ILE A 282 -13.22 4.76 0.25
C ILE A 282 -14.22 5.69 -0.43
N SER A 283 -14.93 5.20 -1.45
CA SER A 283 -15.94 5.97 -2.20
C SER A 283 -17.05 6.50 -1.29
N ASN A 284 -17.62 5.64 -0.42
CA ASN A 284 -18.66 6.02 0.54
C ASN A 284 -18.19 7.02 1.60
N GLN A 285 -16.88 7.13 1.84
CA GLN A 285 -16.26 8.09 2.75
C GLN A 285 -15.56 9.26 2.05
N TRP A 286 -15.66 9.36 0.72
CA TRP A 286 -14.93 10.36 -0.06
C TRP A 286 -15.48 11.77 0.16
N GLY A 287 -16.78 11.94 -0.04
CA GLY A 287 -17.45 13.23 -0.11
C GLY A 287 -17.63 13.96 1.22
N ALA A 288 -17.95 15.26 1.14
CA ALA A 288 -18.29 16.07 2.29
C ALA A 288 -19.55 15.56 3.01
N GLY A 289 -19.53 15.62 4.35
CA GLY A 289 -20.63 15.13 5.21
C GLY A 289 -20.48 13.69 5.69
N THR A 290 -19.51 12.94 5.16
CA THR A 290 -19.11 11.61 5.66
C THR A 290 -18.27 11.70 6.94
N THR A 291 -17.91 10.55 7.54
CA THR A 291 -17.12 10.50 8.78
C THR A 291 -15.67 10.93 8.54
N TYR A 292 -15.03 10.39 7.49
CA TYR A 292 -13.61 10.58 7.23
C TYR A 292 -13.31 11.60 6.11
N LYS A 293 -14.19 11.75 5.12
CA LYS A 293 -14.11 12.75 4.04
C LYS A 293 -12.79 12.65 3.26
N PHE A 294 -12.49 11.48 2.70
CA PHE A 294 -11.19 11.21 2.08
C PHE A 294 -10.79 12.20 0.98
N GLY A 295 -11.74 12.74 0.21
CA GLY A 295 -11.48 13.81 -0.77
C GLY A 295 -10.93 15.10 -0.16
N ASN A 296 -11.07 15.33 1.14
CA ASN A 296 -10.45 16.47 1.84
C ASN A 296 -8.92 16.34 1.99
N TYR A 297 -8.37 15.12 2.00
CA TYR A 297 -6.92 14.89 2.04
C TYR A 297 -6.26 15.07 0.66
N VAL A 298 -7.08 15.22 -0.39
CA VAL A 298 -6.68 15.62 -1.74
C VAL A 298 -6.91 17.12 -1.91
N SER A 299 -8.16 17.58 -1.78
CA SER A 299 -8.57 18.98 -2.06
C SER A 299 -7.97 20.06 -1.17
N ASN A 300 -7.42 19.69 -0.01
CA ASN A 300 -6.73 20.63 0.89
C ASN A 300 -5.26 20.25 1.13
N ASN A 301 -4.71 19.40 0.26
CA ASN A 301 -3.29 19.15 0.15
C ASN A 301 -2.67 20.25 -0.70
N THR A 302 -1.55 20.81 -0.26
CA THR A 302 -0.77 21.76 -1.07
C THR A 302 0.71 21.40 -1.03
N GLN A 303 1.03 20.16 -0.64
CA GLN A 303 2.37 19.62 -0.63
C GLN A 303 2.58 18.79 -1.89
N SER A 304 3.79 18.92 -2.47
CA SER A 304 4.24 18.18 -3.64
C SER A 304 5.45 17.33 -3.26
N ILE A 305 5.54 16.11 -3.80
CA ILE A 305 6.77 15.31 -3.76
C ILE A 305 7.49 15.54 -5.08
N THR A 306 8.76 15.97 -5.04
CA THR A 306 9.52 16.20 -6.28
C THR A 306 9.65 14.90 -7.09
N VAL A 307 8.93 14.81 -8.21
CA VAL A 307 9.08 13.74 -9.20
C VAL A 307 10.23 14.10 -10.13
N THR A 308 11.10 13.13 -10.39
CA THR A 308 12.16 13.21 -11.42
C THR A 308 12.10 12.04 -12.41
N ASP A 309 11.28 11.05 -12.10
CA ASP A 309 11.06 9.79 -12.83
C ASP A 309 9.61 9.35 -12.50
N PRO A 310 8.68 9.42 -13.47
CA PRO A 310 7.27 9.07 -13.25
C PRO A 310 7.06 7.58 -12.95
N GLU A 311 7.86 6.70 -13.56
CA GLU A 311 7.80 5.25 -13.32
C GLU A 311 8.19 4.97 -11.87
N GLN A 312 9.30 5.55 -11.41
CA GLN A 312 9.76 5.39 -10.03
C GLN A 312 8.83 6.08 -9.02
N ALA A 313 8.16 7.18 -9.39
CA ALA A 313 7.16 7.81 -8.53
C ALA A 313 5.97 6.89 -8.24
N ALA A 314 5.43 6.22 -9.28
CA ALA A 314 4.37 5.22 -9.10
C ALA A 314 4.84 4.02 -8.26
N LYS A 315 6.06 3.50 -8.51
CA LYS A 315 6.65 2.43 -7.68
C LYS A 315 6.80 2.82 -6.21
N ASN A 316 7.25 4.05 -5.93
CA ASN A 316 7.39 4.54 -4.56
C ASN A 316 6.04 4.81 -3.88
N ASN A 317 4.98 5.11 -4.64
CA ASN A 317 3.62 5.23 -4.10
C ASN A 317 3.03 3.86 -3.77
N ALA A 318 3.28 2.85 -4.61
CA ALA A 318 2.94 1.45 -4.35
C ALA A 318 3.65 0.88 -3.11
N ASP A 319 4.96 1.09 -2.98
CA ASP A 319 5.73 0.67 -1.80
C ASP A 319 5.11 1.25 -0.52
N TYR A 320 4.82 2.56 -0.54
CA TYR A 320 4.17 3.27 0.57
C TYR A 320 2.74 2.77 0.88
N SER A 321 1.94 2.38 -0.09
CA SER A 321 0.57 1.89 0.16
C SER A 321 0.56 0.42 0.59
N SER A 322 1.49 -0.40 0.07
CA SER A 322 1.57 -1.84 0.31
C SER A 322 1.79 -2.20 1.79
N GLN A 323 2.51 -1.35 2.54
CA GLN A 323 2.75 -1.52 3.98
C GLN A 323 1.46 -1.50 4.82
N TYR A 324 0.32 -1.09 4.26
CA TYR A 324 -0.98 -1.08 4.95
C TYR A 324 -1.89 -2.24 4.53
N PHE A 325 -1.49 -3.05 3.54
CA PHE A 325 -2.31 -4.12 2.98
C PHE A 325 -2.71 -5.16 4.02
N ASP A 326 -1.77 -5.67 4.81
CA ASP A 326 -1.98 -6.80 5.71
C ASP A 326 -3.01 -6.47 6.80
N TYR A 327 -2.91 -5.29 7.42
CA TYR A 327 -3.91 -4.82 8.38
C TYR A 327 -5.29 -4.64 7.74
N ILE A 328 -5.37 -3.94 6.60
CA ILE A 328 -6.64 -3.61 5.95
C ILE A 328 -7.32 -4.88 5.45
N TRP A 329 -6.61 -5.74 4.72
CA TRP A 329 -7.11 -7.04 4.26
C TRP A 329 -7.62 -7.87 5.45
N THR A 330 -6.89 -7.89 6.56
CA THR A 330 -7.31 -8.63 7.77
C THR A 330 -8.62 -8.08 8.33
N LYS A 331 -8.74 -6.76 8.51
CA LYS A 331 -9.98 -6.15 9.03
C LYS A 331 -11.16 -6.27 8.08
N VAL A 332 -10.97 -6.17 6.76
CA VAL A 332 -12.03 -6.44 5.77
C VAL A 332 -12.50 -7.88 5.89
N ASN A 333 -11.60 -8.87 5.99
CA ASN A 333 -12.01 -10.27 6.13
C ASN A 333 -12.66 -10.60 7.48
N ASP A 334 -12.17 -10.04 8.59
CA ASP A 334 -12.70 -10.37 9.93
C ASP A 334 -14.04 -9.68 10.22
N TYR A 335 -14.24 -8.48 9.66
CA TYR A 335 -15.39 -7.62 9.94
C TYR A 335 -15.98 -6.98 8.67
N PRO A 336 -16.32 -7.73 7.60
CA PRO A 336 -16.62 -7.15 6.29
C PRO A 336 -17.85 -6.22 6.28
N GLN A 337 -18.72 -6.29 7.29
CA GLN A 337 -19.85 -5.37 7.48
C GLN A 337 -19.50 -4.09 8.26
N THR A 338 -18.40 -4.07 9.04
CA THR A 338 -18.10 -3.01 10.02
C THR A 338 -16.66 -2.49 10.02
N PHE A 339 -15.74 -3.07 9.23
CA PHE A 339 -14.32 -2.69 9.16
C PHE A 339 -14.12 -1.19 8.90
N GLY A 340 -15.02 -0.55 8.14
CA GLY A 340 -14.98 0.89 7.88
C GLY A 340 -15.22 1.78 9.11
N SER A 341 -15.53 1.21 10.27
CA SER A 341 -15.58 1.91 11.56
C SER A 341 -14.27 1.81 12.37
N ASP A 342 -13.31 0.99 11.92
CA ASP A 342 -11.99 0.85 12.53
C ASP A 342 -11.16 2.12 12.26
N MET A 343 -10.61 2.71 13.32
CA MET A 343 -9.86 3.97 13.21
C MET A 343 -8.49 3.81 12.56
N TYR A 344 -7.87 2.64 12.61
CA TYR A 344 -6.59 2.37 11.95
C TYR A 344 -6.80 2.15 10.46
N VAL A 345 -7.86 1.43 10.04
CA VAL A 345 -8.26 1.36 8.62
C VAL A 345 -8.43 2.78 8.06
N ALA A 346 -9.18 3.64 8.76
CA ALA A 346 -9.38 5.01 8.33
C ALA A 346 -8.10 5.86 8.31
N TYR A 347 -7.22 5.68 9.30
CA TYR A 347 -5.95 6.40 9.39
C TYR A 347 -4.97 5.99 8.29
N TYR A 348 -4.80 4.68 8.04
CA TYR A 348 -3.96 4.16 6.96
C TYR A 348 -4.49 4.56 5.59
N THR A 349 -5.82 4.49 5.38
CA THR A 349 -6.47 5.00 4.16
C THR A 349 -6.18 6.49 3.96
N ALA A 350 -6.29 7.32 5.00
CA ALA A 350 -6.01 8.75 4.92
C ALA A 350 -4.53 9.04 4.62
N GLN A 351 -3.60 8.25 5.15
CA GLN A 351 -2.17 8.35 4.81
C GLN A 351 -1.91 8.03 3.33
N CYS A 352 -2.45 6.91 2.81
CA CYS A 352 -2.39 6.55 1.40
C CYS A 352 -2.92 7.66 0.48
N VAL A 353 -4.15 8.12 0.73
CA VAL A 353 -4.80 9.18 -0.08
C VAL A 353 -3.97 10.46 -0.05
N ARG A 354 -3.51 10.89 1.12
CA ARG A 354 -2.70 12.11 1.24
C ARG A 354 -1.35 12.00 0.53
N GLN A 355 -0.65 10.87 0.66
CA GLN A 355 0.64 10.64 0.00
C GLN A 355 0.48 10.64 -1.52
N THR A 356 -0.54 9.94 -2.00
CA THR A 356 -0.91 9.86 -3.43
C THR A 356 -1.20 11.23 -4.03
N ALA A 357 -1.91 12.10 -3.29
CA ALA A 357 -2.13 13.48 -3.73
C ALA A 357 -0.81 14.25 -3.91
N LYS A 358 0.16 14.10 -3.00
CA LYS A 358 1.47 14.77 -3.13
C LYS A 358 2.28 14.29 -4.34
N TYR A 359 2.22 12.99 -4.65
CA TYR A 359 2.83 12.46 -5.87
C TYR A 359 2.14 12.97 -7.13
N ASN A 360 0.81 13.12 -7.13
CA ASN A 360 0.09 13.71 -8.26
C ASN A 360 0.43 15.19 -8.50
N HIS A 361 0.55 16.00 -7.44
CA HIS A 361 1.11 17.36 -7.55
C HIS A 361 2.52 17.32 -8.16
N GLY A 362 3.38 16.44 -7.66
CA GLY A 362 4.74 16.25 -8.18
C GLY A 362 4.82 15.84 -9.65
N LEU A 363 3.90 14.96 -10.07
CA LEU A 363 3.79 14.51 -11.45
C LEU A 363 3.36 15.66 -12.38
N TYR A 364 2.43 16.49 -11.93
CA TYR A 364 2.03 17.70 -12.65
C TYR A 364 3.17 18.72 -12.75
N ASP A 365 3.87 18.98 -11.63
CA ASP A 365 5.06 19.84 -11.57
C ASP A 365 6.22 19.34 -12.47
N TYR A 366 6.27 18.04 -12.79
CA TYR A 366 7.25 17.43 -13.69
C TYR A 366 6.88 17.55 -15.18
N ILE A 367 5.59 17.73 -15.51
CA ILE A 367 5.07 17.79 -16.88
C ILE A 367 5.11 19.20 -17.47
N ILE A 368 4.86 20.23 -16.65
CA ILE A 368 4.54 21.62 -17.07
C ILE A 368 5.75 22.55 -16.94
#